data_AF-A0ABD4Y0N4-F1
#
_entry.id   AF-A0ABD4Y0N4-F1
#
_cell.length_a   1.000
_cell.length_b   1.000
_cell.length_c   1.000
_cell.angle_alpha   90.00
_cell.angle_beta   90.00
_cell.angle_gamma   90.00
#
_symmetry.space_group_name_H-M   'P 1'
#
loop_
_entity.id
_entity.type
_entity.pdbx_description
1 polymer ?
#
loop_
_entity_poly.entity_id
_entity_poly.type
_entity_poly.pdbx_seq_one_letter_code
_entity_poly.pdbx_strand_id
1 'polypeptide(L)'
;MSLSSQSRTARHEIFMAREALHRFALTLCVTAMTLFTTQAFAHHGWAWAEEEQSELKGTIAEISMAPPHPALRVKAEDGRIWQVDLGNPNQTKRSGFTGDTAKVGDEITVLGNRTKEPNEAHMKAVRVTVGGKQYDMYPERIGQ
;
A
#
# COMPACT_ATOMS: atom_id res chain seq x y z
N MET A 1 -61.60 -16.55 32.18
CA MET A 1 -60.82 -15.69 31.27
C MET A 1 -59.41 -15.54 31.84
N SER A 2 -58.40 -16.29 31.37
CA SER A 2 -56.99 -16.03 31.79
C SER A 2 -55.94 -16.67 30.85
N LEU A 3 -56.26 -17.78 30.18
CA LEU A 3 -55.33 -18.49 29.27
C LEU A 3 -55.02 -17.75 27.95
N SER A 4 -55.89 -16.83 27.49
CA SER A 4 -55.71 -16.11 26.21
C SER A 4 -54.76 -14.91 26.30
N SER A 5 -54.52 -14.38 27.50
CA SER A 5 -53.63 -13.23 27.72
C SER A 5 -52.17 -13.66 27.73
N GLN A 6 -51.87 -14.73 28.48
CA GLN A 6 -50.50 -15.25 28.65
C GLN A 6 -49.88 -15.76 27.33
N SER A 7 -50.70 -16.32 26.44
CA SER A 7 -50.29 -16.78 25.10
C SER A 7 -50.03 -15.65 24.10
N ARG A 8 -50.65 -14.48 24.28
CA ARG A 8 -50.37 -13.29 23.46
C ARG A 8 -49.06 -12.63 23.86
N THR A 9 -48.79 -12.54 25.17
CA THR A 9 -47.54 -11.96 25.70
C THR A 9 -46.33 -12.80 25.27
N ALA A 10 -46.39 -14.13 25.40
CA ALA A 10 -45.32 -15.02 24.96
C ALA A 10 -45.03 -14.94 23.45
N ARG A 11 -46.07 -14.77 22.62
CA ARG A 11 -45.90 -14.58 21.17
C ARG A 11 -45.27 -13.22 20.82
N HIS A 12 -45.58 -12.16 21.55
CA HIS A 12 -44.91 -10.86 21.39
C HIS A 12 -43.45 -10.90 21.85
N GLU A 13 -43.15 -11.53 22.99
CA GLU A 13 -41.78 -11.70 23.48
C GLU A 13 -40.91 -12.47 22.47
N ILE A 14 -41.43 -13.58 21.92
CA ILE A 14 -40.74 -14.37 20.89
C ILE A 14 -40.56 -13.58 19.59
N PHE A 15 -41.57 -12.80 19.18
CA PHE A 15 -41.48 -11.96 17.98
C PHE A 15 -40.41 -10.87 18.15
N MET A 16 -40.40 -10.16 19.28
CA MET A 16 -39.41 -9.13 19.61
C MET A 16 -38.00 -9.71 19.73
N ALA A 17 -37.83 -10.88 20.35
CA ALA A 17 -36.53 -11.56 20.44
C ALA A 17 -36.00 -11.96 19.06
N ARG A 18 -36.87 -12.40 18.15
CA ARG A 18 -36.49 -12.71 16.75
C ARG A 18 -36.11 -11.47 15.98
N GLU A 19 -36.80 -10.34 16.15
CA GLU A 19 -36.40 -9.09 15.50
C GLU A 19 -35.08 -8.54 16.05
N ALA A 20 -34.87 -8.60 17.36
CA ALA A 20 -33.61 -8.21 17.99
C ALA A 20 -32.44 -9.07 17.49
N LEU A 21 -32.63 -10.38 17.37
CA LEU A 21 -31.63 -11.31 16.84
C LEU A 21 -31.30 -11.02 15.36
N HIS A 22 -32.31 -10.75 14.53
CA HIS A 22 -32.10 -10.36 13.13
C HIS A 22 -31.36 -9.03 13.01
N ARG A 23 -31.72 -8.01 13.80
CA ARG A 23 -31.04 -6.71 13.83
C ARG A 23 -29.58 -6.83 14.29
N PHE A 24 -29.33 -7.67 15.28
CA PHE A 24 -27.98 -7.94 15.77
C PHE A 24 -27.14 -8.66 14.70
N ALA A 25 -27.71 -9.69 14.06
CA ALA A 25 -27.04 -10.40 12.95
C ALA A 25 -26.75 -9.47 11.77
N LEU A 26 -27.68 -8.60 11.38
CA LEU A 26 -27.48 -7.59 10.34
C LEU A 26 -26.35 -6.61 10.71
N THR A 27 -26.33 -6.10 11.93
CA THR A 27 -25.27 -5.20 12.41
C THR A 27 -23.91 -5.88 12.39
N LEU A 28 -23.85 -7.15 12.80
CA LEU A 28 -22.61 -7.93 12.80
C LEU A 28 -22.11 -8.19 11.37
N CYS A 29 -23.00 -8.54 10.44
CA CYS A 29 -22.66 -8.71 9.03
C CYS A 29 -22.11 -7.43 8.40
N VAL A 30 -22.77 -6.29 8.60
CA VAL A 30 -22.31 -4.99 8.08
C VAL A 30 -20.94 -4.64 8.66
N THR A 31 -20.75 -4.82 9.97
CA THR A 31 -19.46 -4.55 10.64
C THR A 31 -18.34 -5.44 10.08
N ALA A 32 -18.60 -6.75 9.91
CA ALA A 32 -17.64 -7.66 9.30
C ALA A 32 -17.27 -7.25 7.86
N MET A 33 -18.25 -6.88 7.04
CA MET A 33 -18.00 -6.41 5.67
C MET A 33 -17.14 -5.14 5.63
N THR A 34 -17.35 -4.19 6.55
CA THR A 34 -16.52 -2.98 6.61
C THR A 34 -15.06 -3.28 6.98
N LEU A 35 -14.81 -4.29 7.83
CA LEU A 35 -13.46 -4.69 8.22
C LEU A 35 -12.66 -5.33 7.07
N PHE A 36 -13.31 -5.95 6.08
CA PHE A 36 -12.63 -6.53 4.92
C PHE A 36 -12.22 -5.48 3.86
N THR A 37 -12.85 -4.31 3.82
CA THR A 37 -12.54 -3.28 2.80
C THR A 37 -11.23 -2.52 3.02
N THR A 38 -10.67 -2.56 4.23
CA THR A 38 -9.47 -1.78 4.58
C THR A 38 -8.19 -2.36 3.97
N GLN A 39 -8.14 -3.67 3.71
CA GLN A 39 -6.94 -4.34 3.20
C GLN A 39 -6.65 -4.03 1.72
N ALA A 40 -7.68 -3.72 0.92
CA ALA A 40 -7.52 -3.47 -0.52
C ALA A 40 -6.73 -2.18 -0.82
N PHE A 41 -6.80 -1.18 0.07
CA PHE A 41 -6.16 0.12 -0.14
C PHE A 41 -4.63 0.09 -0.09
N ALA A 42 -4.01 -0.92 0.54
CA ALA A 42 -2.55 -1.07 0.57
C ALA A 42 -1.98 -1.66 -0.73
N HIS A 43 -2.79 -2.31 -1.58
CA HIS A 43 -2.33 -3.09 -2.73
C HIS A 43 -2.42 -2.36 -4.09
N HIS A 44 -3.18 -1.26 -4.20
CA HIS A 44 -3.42 -0.60 -5.50
C HIS A 44 -2.15 -0.07 -6.17
N GLY A 45 -1.11 0.28 -5.40
CA GLY A 45 0.13 0.81 -5.97
C GLY A 45 1.12 -0.23 -6.49
N TRP A 46 0.82 -1.53 -6.42
CA TRP A 46 1.80 -2.62 -6.66
C TRP A 46 1.34 -3.67 -7.68
N ALA A 47 0.10 -3.62 -8.19
CA ALA A 47 -0.43 -4.67 -9.06
C ALA A 47 0.40 -4.92 -10.33
N TRP A 48 1.04 -3.87 -10.86
CA TRP A 48 1.91 -3.89 -12.03
C TRP A 48 3.32 -4.42 -11.75
N ALA A 49 3.71 -4.46 -10.47
CA ALA A 49 5.05 -4.87 -10.07
C ALA A 49 5.08 -6.36 -9.71
N GLU A 50 6.22 -6.98 -9.97
CA GLU A 50 6.56 -8.31 -9.51
C GLU A 50 6.53 -8.40 -7.98
N GLU A 51 6.30 -9.60 -7.45
CA GLU A 51 6.31 -9.82 -6.00
C GLU A 51 7.74 -9.80 -5.44
N GLU A 52 8.68 -10.37 -6.19
CA GLU A 52 10.10 -10.45 -5.82
C GLU A 52 10.78 -9.09 -5.92
N GLN A 53 11.60 -8.77 -4.92
CA GLN A 53 12.41 -7.57 -4.89
C GLN A 53 13.76 -7.80 -5.54
N SER A 54 14.31 -6.75 -6.13
CA SER A 54 15.65 -6.75 -6.71
C SER A 54 16.35 -5.42 -6.44
N GLU A 55 17.68 -5.45 -6.50
CA GLU A 55 18.47 -4.23 -6.45
C GLU A 55 18.67 -3.64 -7.85
N LEU A 56 18.64 -2.32 -7.91
CA LEU A 56 19.08 -1.51 -9.04
C LEU A 56 20.18 -0.57 -8.55
N LYS A 57 21.37 -0.71 -9.12
CA LYS A 57 22.50 0.18 -8.87
C LYS A 57 22.73 1.06 -10.09
N GLY A 58 23.09 2.32 -9.87
CA GLY A 58 23.36 3.24 -10.95
C GLY A 58 23.57 4.66 -10.50
N THR A 59 23.37 5.59 -11.43
CA THR A 59 23.55 7.02 -11.21
C THR A 59 22.24 7.76 -11.47
N ILE A 60 21.89 8.72 -10.62
CA ILE A 60 20.69 9.53 -10.81
C ILE A 60 20.86 10.41 -12.06
N ALA A 61 19.94 10.27 -13.01
CA ALA A 61 19.86 11.08 -14.22
C ALA A 61 18.86 12.23 -14.08
N GLU A 62 17.74 12.00 -13.40
CA GLU A 62 16.70 13.02 -13.15
C GLU A 62 16.02 12.77 -11.79
N ILE A 63 15.55 13.86 -11.17
CA ILE A 63 14.78 13.84 -9.91
C ILE A 63 13.50 14.62 -10.13
N SER A 64 12.35 14.01 -9.83
CA SER A 64 11.05 14.68 -9.82
C SER A 64 10.37 14.46 -8.48
N MET A 65 9.97 15.55 -7.83
CA MET A 65 9.13 15.55 -6.62
C MET A 65 7.69 15.98 -6.91
N ALA A 66 7.33 16.09 -8.20
CA ALA A 66 6.01 16.54 -8.62
C ALA A 66 4.92 15.47 -8.38
N PRO A 67 3.65 15.86 -8.20
CA PRO A 67 2.53 14.92 -8.17
C PRO A 67 2.39 14.12 -9.49
N PRO A 68 1.77 12.92 -9.48
CA PRO A 68 1.10 12.26 -8.34
C PRO A 68 2.06 11.55 -7.38
N HIS A 69 3.24 11.14 -7.84
CA HIS A 69 4.26 10.48 -7.04
C HIS A 69 5.67 11.00 -7.40
N PRO A 70 6.53 11.21 -6.41
CA PRO A 70 7.95 11.44 -6.66
C PRO A 70 8.59 10.26 -7.40
N ALA A 71 9.55 10.55 -8.25
CA ALA A 71 10.25 9.55 -9.04
C ALA A 71 11.69 9.99 -9.36
N LEU A 72 12.50 9.00 -9.72
CA LEU A 72 13.86 9.19 -10.21
C LEU A 72 13.99 8.55 -11.60
N ARG A 73 14.85 9.11 -12.44
CA ARG A 73 15.45 8.36 -13.54
C ARG A 73 16.84 7.92 -13.12
N VAL A 74 17.13 6.63 -13.21
CA VAL A 74 18.41 6.05 -12.81
C VAL A 74 19.07 5.39 -14.01
N LYS A 75 20.30 5.78 -14.33
CA LYS A 75 21.12 5.12 -15.35
C LYS A 75 21.86 3.95 -14.71
N ALA A 76 21.52 2.74 -15.10
CA ALA A 76 22.21 1.53 -14.69
C ALA A 76 23.58 1.39 -15.38
N GLU A 77 24.40 0.45 -14.90
CA GLU A 77 25.75 0.18 -15.43
C GLU A 77 25.75 -0.23 -16.90
N ASP A 78 24.72 -0.94 -17.35
CA ASP A 78 24.51 -1.31 -18.76
C ASP A 78 24.11 -0.12 -19.65
N GLY A 79 24.00 1.08 -19.07
CA GLY A 79 23.61 2.31 -19.73
C GLY A 79 22.09 2.50 -19.85
N ARG A 80 21.28 1.53 -19.43
CA ARG A 80 19.82 1.58 -19.51
C ARG A 80 19.26 2.57 -18.48
N ILE A 81 18.32 3.40 -18.91
CA ILE A 81 17.63 4.34 -18.02
C ILE A 81 16.38 3.69 -17.46
N TRP A 82 16.32 3.60 -16.14
CA TRP A 82 15.20 3.09 -15.37
C TRP A 82 14.34 4.24 -14.84
N GLN A 83 13.03 4.13 -15.01
CA GLN A 83 12.06 4.86 -14.21
C GLN A 83 11.97 4.19 -12.84
N VAL A 84 12.15 4.97 -11.78
CA VAL A 84 12.04 4.50 -10.40
C VAL A 84 10.98 5.33 -9.69
N ASP A 85 9.81 4.74 -9.49
CA ASP A 85 8.75 5.37 -8.71
C ASP A 85 9.07 5.25 -7.23
N LEU A 86 9.10 6.38 -6.53
CA LEU A 86 9.31 6.40 -5.09
C LEU A 86 8.02 6.06 -4.34
N GLY A 87 8.07 6.09 -3.02
CA GLY A 87 6.88 6.06 -2.20
C GLY A 87 5.91 7.19 -2.57
N ASN A 88 4.62 7.01 -2.24
CA ASN A 88 3.68 8.13 -2.33
C ASN A 88 4.23 9.36 -1.56
N PRO A 89 3.75 10.59 -1.81
CA PRO A 89 4.34 11.80 -1.23
C PRO A 89 4.52 11.74 0.30
N ASN A 90 3.58 11.11 1.01
CA ASN A 90 3.66 10.95 2.46
C ASN A 90 4.71 9.92 2.88
N GLN A 91 4.80 8.77 2.21
CA GLN A 91 5.84 7.75 2.47
C GLN A 91 7.24 8.30 2.17
N THR A 92 7.42 8.96 1.03
CA THR A 92 8.70 9.59 0.65
C THR A 92 9.12 10.67 1.64
N LYS A 93 8.17 11.52 2.09
CA LYS A 93 8.44 12.50 3.14
C LYS A 93 8.82 11.83 4.47
N ARG A 94 8.11 10.77 4.87
CA ARG A 94 8.35 10.04 6.13
C ARG A 94 9.70 9.34 6.15
N SER A 95 10.18 8.84 5.01
CA SER A 95 11.52 8.25 4.92
C SER A 95 12.64 9.29 5.09
N GLY A 96 12.31 10.58 4.96
CA GLY A 96 13.26 11.68 4.99
C GLY A 96 13.94 11.96 3.66
N PHE A 97 13.48 11.32 2.57
CA PHE A 97 13.97 11.62 1.21
C PHE A 97 13.24 12.85 0.65
N THR A 98 13.99 13.78 0.10
CA THR A 98 13.50 15.05 -0.46
C THR A 98 14.23 15.36 -1.76
N GLY A 99 13.80 16.40 -2.49
CA GLY A 99 14.49 16.85 -3.69
C GLY A 99 15.94 17.29 -3.47
N ASP A 100 16.29 17.67 -2.23
CA ASP A 100 17.64 18.13 -1.86
C ASP A 100 18.51 17.01 -1.27
N THR A 101 17.94 15.81 -1.07
CA THR A 101 18.64 14.67 -0.47
C THR A 101 19.69 14.07 -1.39
N ALA A 102 19.48 14.18 -2.70
CA ALA A 102 20.37 13.68 -3.73
C ALA A 102 20.38 14.67 -4.90
N LYS A 103 21.37 14.56 -5.78
CA LYS A 103 21.47 15.34 -7.02
C LYS A 103 21.72 14.42 -8.20
N VAL A 104 21.45 14.94 -9.40
CA VAL A 104 21.87 14.31 -10.65
C VAL A 104 23.37 14.05 -10.60
N GLY A 105 23.78 12.84 -10.99
CA GLY A 105 25.16 12.37 -10.90
C GLY A 105 25.52 11.60 -9.63
N ASP A 106 24.67 11.61 -8.59
CA ASP A 106 24.93 10.79 -7.40
C ASP A 106 24.74 9.30 -7.69
N GLU A 107 25.63 8.48 -7.12
CA GLU A 107 25.45 7.03 -7.06
C GLU A 107 24.31 6.67 -6.12
N ILE A 108 23.51 5.70 -6.55
CA ILE A 108 22.31 5.26 -5.85
C ILE A 108 22.17 3.74 -5.93
N THR A 109 21.74 3.15 -4.82
CA THR A 109 21.21 1.79 -4.79
C THR A 109 19.74 1.85 -4.44
N VAL A 110 18.89 1.24 -5.26
CA VAL A 110 17.46 1.13 -5.05
C VAL A 110 17.13 -0.34 -4.81
N LEU A 111 16.49 -0.64 -3.68
CA LEU A 111 15.81 -1.90 -3.46
C LEU A 111 14.34 -1.71 -3.80
N GLY A 112 13.78 -2.59 -4.64
CA GLY A 112 12.39 -2.45 -5.06
C GLY A 112 11.88 -3.60 -5.92
N ASN A 113 10.62 -3.49 -6.31
CA ASN A 113 9.96 -4.46 -7.19
C ASN A 113 9.95 -3.93 -8.63
N ARG A 114 10.33 -4.77 -9.60
CA ARG A 114 10.31 -4.41 -11.03
C ARG A 114 8.91 -4.58 -11.61
N THR A 115 8.64 -3.97 -12.76
CA THR A 115 7.44 -4.23 -13.54
C THR A 115 7.36 -5.68 -14.03
N LYS A 116 6.13 -6.19 -14.13
CA LYS A 116 5.80 -7.48 -14.78
C LYS A 116 5.93 -7.43 -16.29
N GLU A 117 5.89 -6.22 -16.87
CA GLU A 117 5.94 -6.05 -18.31
C GLU A 117 7.35 -6.33 -18.84
N PRO A 118 7.50 -7.27 -19.78
CA PRO A 118 8.81 -7.66 -20.28
C PRO A 118 9.46 -6.49 -21.02
N ASN A 119 10.77 -6.35 -20.85
CA ASN A 119 11.57 -5.29 -21.48
C ASN A 119 11.19 -3.86 -21.09
N GLU A 120 10.40 -3.63 -20.04
CA GLU A 120 10.26 -2.32 -19.43
C GLU A 120 11.33 -2.07 -18.35
N ALA A 121 11.81 -0.82 -18.25
CA ALA A 121 12.80 -0.40 -17.27
C ALA A 121 12.11 0.39 -16.15
N HIS A 122 11.17 -0.25 -15.45
CA HIS A 122 10.37 0.39 -14.41
C HIS A 122 10.45 -0.39 -13.11
N MET A 123 10.70 0.32 -12.02
CA MET A 123 10.79 -0.22 -10.67
C MET A 123 10.03 0.68 -9.69
N LYS A 124 9.42 0.07 -8.68
CA LYS A 124 8.92 0.79 -7.51
C LYS A 124 9.86 0.60 -6.33
N ALA A 125 10.37 1.71 -5.80
CA ALA A 125 11.32 1.70 -4.70
C ALA A 125 10.65 1.32 -3.37
N VAL A 126 11.25 0.37 -2.67
CA VAL A 126 11.01 0.07 -1.25
C VAL A 126 11.97 0.88 -0.38
N ARG A 127 13.25 0.93 -0.77
CA ARG A 127 14.32 1.69 -0.11
C ARG A 127 15.22 2.33 -1.17
N VAL A 128 15.65 3.56 -0.89
CA VAL A 128 16.71 4.25 -1.61
C VAL A 128 17.93 4.39 -0.70
N THR A 129 19.12 4.15 -1.22
CA THR A 129 20.39 4.39 -0.52
C THR A 129 21.25 5.35 -1.34
N VAL A 130 21.60 6.50 -0.75
CA VAL A 130 22.47 7.51 -1.36
C VAL A 130 23.49 7.97 -0.30
N GLY A 131 24.77 8.06 -0.68
CA GLY A 131 25.84 8.45 0.25
C GLY A 131 25.95 7.56 1.49
N GLY A 132 25.60 6.26 1.35
CA GLY A 132 25.56 5.29 2.45
C GLY A 132 24.38 5.40 3.41
N LYS A 133 23.50 6.42 3.25
CA LYS A 133 22.29 6.57 4.07
C LYS A 133 21.08 5.94 3.39
N GLN A 134 20.32 5.16 4.16
CA GLN A 134 19.09 4.51 3.72
C GLN A 134 17.86 5.39 3.98
N TYR A 135 16.92 5.36 3.04
CA TYR A 135 15.64 6.06 3.08
C TYR A 135 14.54 5.05 2.78
N ASP A 136 13.89 4.58 3.84
CA ASP A 136 12.94 3.47 3.79
C ASP A 136 11.53 3.99 3.56
N MET A 137 11.03 3.83 2.33
CA MET A 137 9.71 4.32 1.94
C MET A 137 8.61 3.33 2.32
N TYR A 138 8.94 2.04 2.36
CA TYR A 138 8.05 0.96 2.81
C TYR A 138 8.82 0.01 3.74
N PRO A 139 9.15 0.44 4.98
CA PRO A 139 9.93 -0.37 5.92
C PRO A 139 9.36 -1.77 6.15
N GLU A 140 8.04 -1.90 6.10
CA GLU A 140 7.31 -3.16 6.27
C GLU A 140 7.60 -4.20 5.18
N ARG A 141 8.18 -3.80 4.05
CA ARG A 141 8.53 -4.69 2.92
C ARG A 141 10.00 -5.14 2.94
N ILE A 142 10.81 -4.68 3.88
CA ILE A 142 12.26 -4.93 3.86
C ILE A 142 12.56 -6.30 4.52
N GLY A 143 13.30 -7.14 3.80
CA GLY A 143 13.66 -8.49 4.26
C GLY A 143 12.58 -9.56 4.04
N GLN A 144 11.62 -9.28 3.17
CA GLN A 144 10.64 -10.25 2.66
C GLN A 144 11.21 -11.07 1.51
#